data_AF-A0ABD2WMQ4-F1
#
_entry.id   AF-A0ABD2WMQ4-F1
#
_cell.length_a   1.000
_cell.length_b   1.000
_cell.length_c   1.000
_cell.angle_alpha   90.00
_cell.angle_beta   90.00
_cell.angle_gamma   90.00
#
_symmetry.space_group_name_H-M   'P 1'
#
loop_
_entity.id
_entity.type
_entity.pdbx_description
1 polymer ?
#
loop_
_entity_poly.entity_id
_entity_poly.type
_entity_poly.pdbx_seq_one_letter_code
_entity_poly.pdbx_strand_id
1 'polypeptide(L)'
;MDFKKVNQLAKSKATYLPVKKVTDLVADHDYKVTAIKKAVTKYGPKIVLQLNQEFQMFLPRQVSDALLDTYSVIKIENLYIKCEDQCIQFLEKSEFKLLYSVGMGYAY
;
A
#
# COMPACT_ATOMS: atom_id res chain seq x y z
N MET A 1 -20.47 -22.99 19.80
CA MET A 1 -19.85 -21.76 19.24
C MET A 1 -20.83 -20.62 19.43
N ASP A 2 -20.39 -19.49 20.01
CA ASP A 2 -21.25 -18.33 20.29
C ASP A 2 -21.16 -17.30 19.15
N PHE A 3 -22.15 -17.30 18.26
CA PHE A 3 -22.19 -16.45 17.06
C PHE A 3 -22.40 -14.96 17.38
N LYS A 4 -22.82 -14.59 18.60
CA LYS A 4 -22.96 -13.17 18.98
C LYS A 4 -21.60 -12.48 19.05
N LYS A 5 -20.58 -13.15 19.58
CA LYS A 5 -19.20 -12.63 19.63
C LYS A 5 -18.58 -12.49 18.25
N VAL A 6 -18.87 -13.43 17.34
CA VAL A 6 -18.42 -13.39 15.94
C VAL A 6 -19.05 -12.21 15.20
N ASN A 7 -20.35 -11.96 15.39
CA ASN A 7 -21.03 -10.82 14.79
C ASN A 7 -20.54 -9.47 15.34
N GLN A 8 -20.15 -9.42 16.62
CA GLN A 8 -19.57 -8.21 17.21
C GLN A 8 -18.19 -7.90 16.61
N LEU A 9 -17.36 -8.93 16.37
CA LEU A 9 -16.09 -8.83 15.65
C LEU A 9 -16.27 -8.38 14.18
N ALA A 10 -17.30 -8.90 13.50
CA ALA A 10 -17.64 -8.49 12.13
C ALA A 10 -18.13 -7.02 12.07
N LYS A 11 -18.83 -6.54 13.10
CA LYS A 11 -19.23 -5.13 13.21
C LYS A 11 -18.05 -4.21 13.54
N SER A 12 -17.08 -4.67 14.34
CA SER A 12 -15.81 -3.94 14.57
C SER A 12 -14.87 -3.94 13.35
N LYS A 13 -15.10 -4.84 12.37
CA LYS A 13 -14.39 -4.85 11.09
C LYS A 13 -14.60 -3.59 10.25
N ALA A 14 -15.63 -2.79 10.56
CA ALA A 14 -15.82 -1.46 9.98
C ALA A 14 -14.63 -0.51 10.24
N THR A 15 -13.78 -0.80 11.23
CA THR A 15 -12.57 -0.02 11.54
C THR A 15 -11.34 -0.44 10.71
N TYR A 16 -11.38 -1.60 10.04
CA TYR A 16 -10.24 -2.15 9.32
C TYR A 16 -10.48 -2.12 7.82
N LEU A 17 -9.65 -1.35 7.09
CA LEU A 17 -9.66 -1.40 5.64
C LEU A 17 -9.20 -2.78 5.15
N PRO A 18 -9.82 -3.34 4.09
CA PRO A 18 -9.36 -4.57 3.48
C PRO A 18 -7.92 -4.42 3.00
N VAL A 19 -7.12 -5.49 3.13
CA VAL A 19 -5.74 -5.53 2.63
C VAL A 19 -5.73 -6.18 1.25
N LYS A 20 -5.22 -5.46 0.24
CA LYS A 20 -5.00 -5.97 -1.12
C LYS A 20 -3.52 -6.21 -1.38
N LYS A 21 -3.22 -7.19 -2.22
CA LYS A 21 -1.90 -7.36 -2.80
C LYS A 21 -1.72 -6.41 -3.97
N VAL A 22 -0.47 -6.18 -4.34
CA VAL A 22 -0.15 -5.38 -5.52
C VAL A 22 -0.73 -6.00 -6.80
N THR A 23 -0.73 -7.33 -6.89
CA THR A 23 -1.34 -8.09 -7.99
C THR A 23 -2.86 -7.92 -8.10
N ASP A 24 -3.51 -7.42 -7.05
CA ASP A 24 -4.97 -7.19 -7.03
C ASP A 24 -5.33 -5.75 -7.48
N LEU A 25 -4.33 -4.94 -7.85
CA LEU A 25 -4.55 -3.62 -8.44
C LEU A 25 -4.97 -3.76 -9.89
N VAL A 26 -5.89 -2.88 -10.30
CA VAL A 26 -6.25 -2.75 -11.71
C VAL A 26 -5.06 -2.12 -12.43
N ALA A 27 -4.63 -2.76 -13.51
CA ALA A 27 -3.59 -2.23 -14.39
C ALA A 27 -4.03 -0.86 -14.94
N ASP A 28 -3.07 0.04 -15.10
CA ASP A 28 -3.29 1.40 -15.60
C ASP A 28 -4.28 2.27 -14.80
N HIS A 29 -4.55 1.88 -13.55
CA HIS A 29 -5.38 2.66 -12.64
C HIS A 29 -4.52 3.40 -11.61
N ASP A 30 -4.77 4.70 -11.49
CA ASP A 30 -4.10 5.55 -10.51
C ASP A 30 -4.80 5.47 -9.15
N TYR A 31 -4.08 5.04 -8.13
CA TYR A 31 -4.55 5.00 -6.75
C TYR A 31 -3.90 6.10 -5.94
N LYS A 32 -4.70 6.98 -5.33
CA LYS A 32 -4.20 8.05 -4.47
C LYS A 32 -3.72 7.46 -3.15
N VAL A 33 -2.49 7.77 -2.76
CA VAL A 33 -1.99 7.43 -1.42
C VAL A 33 -2.58 8.42 -0.42
N THR A 34 -3.30 7.90 0.56
CA THR A 34 -3.98 8.72 1.58
C THR A 34 -3.30 8.64 2.93
N ALA A 35 -2.54 7.58 3.18
CA ALA A 35 -1.69 7.45 4.36
C ALA A 35 -0.56 6.44 4.12
N ILE A 36 0.57 6.66 4.78
CA ILE A 36 1.72 5.75 4.83
C ILE A 36 1.91 5.34 6.29
N LYS A 37 1.99 4.05 6.56
CA LYS A 37 2.14 3.47 7.89
C LYS A 37 3.30 2.50 7.93
N LYS A 38 4.14 2.62 8.96
CA LYS A 38 5.15 1.61 9.27
C LYS A 38 4.51 0.52 10.13
N ALA A 39 4.53 -0.71 9.64
CA ALA A 39 4.05 -1.88 10.37
C ALA A 39 5.25 -2.76 10.74
N VAL A 40 5.44 -3.05 12.03
CA VAL A 40 6.45 -4.00 12.48
C VAL A 40 5.87 -5.40 12.35
N THR A 41 6.39 -6.18 11.41
CA THR A 41 6.00 -7.58 11.21
C THR A 41 7.04 -8.50 11.80
N LYS A 42 6.72 -9.79 11.99
CA LYS A 42 7.69 -10.81 12.41
C LYS A 42 8.87 -10.98 11.44
N TYR A 43 8.74 -10.48 10.21
CA TYR A 43 9.79 -10.51 9.17
C TYR A 43 10.56 -9.19 9.07
N GLY A 44 10.36 -8.27 10.03
CA GLY A 44 10.94 -6.93 10.02
C GLY A 44 9.90 -5.83 9.74
N PRO A 45 10.32 -4.57 9.82
CA PRO A 45 9.48 -3.43 9.47
C PRO A 45 9.07 -3.48 7.99
N LYS A 46 7.82 -3.14 7.70
CA LYS A 46 7.30 -2.97 6.35
C LYS A 46 6.49 -1.68 6.24
N ILE A 47 6.38 -1.17 5.03
CA ILE A 47 5.51 -0.03 4.73
C ILE A 47 4.15 -0.54 4.25
N VAL A 48 3.11 0.01 4.87
CA VAL A 48 1.70 -0.19 4.52
C VAL A 48 1.17 1.13 3.99
N LEU A 49 0.57 1.09 2.81
CA LEU A 49 -0.08 2.23 2.20
C LEU A 49 -1.59 2.11 2.33
N GLN A 50 -2.26 3.22 2.60
CA GLN A 50 -3.70 3.34 2.43
C GLN A 50 -3.96 4.00 1.08
N LEU A 51 -4.75 3.34 0.25
CA LEU A 51 -5.07 3.77 -1.11
C LEU A 51 -6.55 4.16 -1.18
N ASN A 52 -6.82 5.34 -1.72
CA ASN A 52 -8.15 5.93 -1.87
C ASN A 52 -9.02 5.96 -0.58
N GLN A 53 -8.43 5.82 0.62
CA GLN A 53 -9.15 5.54 1.88
C GLN A 53 -10.00 4.25 1.86
N GLU A 54 -9.87 3.41 0.84
CA GLU A 54 -10.72 2.22 0.64
C GLU A 54 -10.04 0.93 1.07
N PHE A 55 -8.74 0.82 0.83
CA PHE A 55 -7.99 -0.40 1.11
C PHE A 55 -6.55 -0.11 1.53
N GLN A 56 -5.93 -1.11 2.15
CA GLN A 56 -4.54 -1.11 2.55
C GLN A 56 -3.72 -2.01 1.64
N MET A 57 -2.44 -1.70 1.49
CA MET A 57 -1.51 -2.49 0.71
C MET A 57 -0.17 -2.58 1.42
N PHE A 58 0.35 -3.80 1.51
CA PHE A 58 1.76 -4.00 1.84
C PHE A 58 2.61 -3.83 0.60
N LEU A 59 3.65 -3.01 0.71
CA LEU A 59 4.63 -2.90 -0.34
C LEU A 59 5.54 -4.14 -0.38
N PRO A 60 6.06 -4.50 -1.57
CA PRO A 60 7.13 -5.48 -1.68
C PRO A 60 8.31 -5.10 -0.79
N ARG A 61 9.08 -6.11 -0.35
CA ARG A 61 10.17 -5.90 0.62
C ARG A 61 11.19 -4.88 0.12
N GLN A 62 11.66 -5.01 -1.11
CA GLN A 62 12.64 -4.10 -1.71
C GLN A 62 12.17 -2.63 -1.69
N VAL A 63 10.90 -2.41 -2.04
CA VAL A 63 10.27 -1.09 -2.02
C VAL A 63 10.09 -0.58 -0.60
N SER A 64 9.64 -1.45 0.32
CA SER A 64 9.48 -1.11 1.73
C SER A 64 10.82 -0.69 2.35
N ASP A 65 11.89 -1.43 2.07
CA ASP A 65 13.22 -1.17 2.63
C ASP A 65 13.76 0.18 2.12
N ALA A 66 13.63 0.47 0.81
CA ALA A 66 14.02 1.76 0.23
C ALA A 66 13.21 2.94 0.81
N LEU A 67 11.92 2.73 1.08
CA LEU A 67 11.05 3.75 1.67
C LEU A 67 11.25 3.90 3.17
N LEU A 68 11.70 2.85 3.88
CA LEU A 68 11.92 2.91 5.33
C LEU A 68 13.02 3.90 5.72
N ASP A 69 13.96 4.18 4.83
CA ASP A 69 15.02 5.17 5.06
C ASP A 69 14.57 6.61 4.75
N THR A 70 13.49 6.77 3.97
CA THR A 70 13.06 8.07 3.42
C THR A 70 11.64 8.49 3.80
N TYR A 71 10.84 7.63 4.43
CA TYR A 71 9.39 7.85 4.66
C TYR A 71 9.08 9.10 5.50
N SER A 72 10.01 9.56 6.34
CA SER A 72 9.87 10.79 7.14
C SER A 72 9.78 12.06 6.28
N VAL A 73 10.27 12.00 5.04
CA VAL A 73 10.41 13.15 4.14
C VAL A 73 9.33 13.17 3.06
N ILE A 74 8.61 12.06 2.87
CA ILE A 74 7.61 11.92 1.80
C ILE A 74 6.35 12.72 2.15
N LYS A 75 6.12 13.81 1.42
CA LYS A 75 4.84 14.51 1.44
C LYS A 75 3.81 13.67 0.71
N ILE A 76 2.73 13.32 1.40
CA ILE A 76 1.64 12.48 0.85
C ILE A 76 0.77 13.28 -0.13
N GLU A 77 0.87 14.61 -0.10
CA GLU A 77 0.14 15.49 -1.00
C GLU A 77 0.46 15.14 -2.46
N ASN A 78 -0.55 14.65 -3.18
CA ASN A 78 -0.47 14.26 -4.59
C ASN A 78 0.40 13.05 -4.92
N LEU A 79 0.65 12.16 -3.95
CA LEU A 79 1.28 10.88 -4.22
C LEU A 79 0.26 9.86 -4.76
N TYR A 80 0.57 9.26 -5.90
CA TYR A 80 -0.24 8.24 -6.55
C TYR A 80 0.59 7.00 -6.82
N ILE A 81 -0.10 5.86 -6.88
CA ILE A 81 0.46 4.59 -7.25
C ILE A 81 -0.27 4.04 -8.45
N LYS A 82 0.52 3.65 -9.45
CA LYS A 82 0.04 2.97 -10.65
C LYS A 82 0.70 1.60 -10.73
N CYS A 83 -0.07 0.59 -11.12
CA CYS A 83 0.44 -0.71 -11.49
C CYS A 83 0.45 -0.82 -13.01
N GLU A 84 1.62 -1.01 -13.62
CA GLU A 84 1.80 -1.09 -15.07
C GLU A 84 2.81 -2.21 -15.37
N ASP A 85 2.44 -3.18 -16.20
CA ASP A 85 3.31 -4.30 -16.64
C ASP A 85 4.14 -4.94 -15.51
N GLN A 86 3.46 -5.35 -14.43
CA GLN A 86 4.09 -5.95 -13.24
C GLN A 86 5.04 -5.01 -12.48
N CYS A 87 4.99 -3.71 -12.73
CA CYS A 87 5.75 -2.70 -12.00
C CYS A 87 4.83 -1.84 -11.12
N ILE A 88 5.35 -1.42 -9.96
CA ILE A 88 4.71 -0.39 -9.14
C ILE A 88 5.42 0.92 -9.42
N GLN A 89 4.66 1.92 -9.85
CA GLN A 89 5.15 3.29 -10.05
C GLN A 89 4.59 4.20 -8.98
N PHE A 90 5.45 5.02 -8.39
CA PHE A 90 5.10 6.12 -7.49
C PHE A 90 5.15 7.41 -8.30
N LEU A 91 4.04 8.12 -8.33
CA LEU A 91 3.82 9.30 -9.17
C LEU A 91 3.48 10.50 -8.28
N GLU A 92 4.09 11.64 -8.54
CA GLU A 92 3.69 12.92 -7.96
C GLU A 92 2.89 13.72 -9.01
N LYS A 93 1.56 13.86 -8.81
CA LYS A 93 0.70 14.52 -9.82
C LYS A 93 0.79 16.05 -9.85
N SER A 94 1.41 16.69 -8.86
CA SER A 94 1.71 18.14 -8.91
C SER A 94 2.69 18.47 -10.04
N GLU A 95 3.64 17.57 -10.32
CA GLU A 95 4.70 17.77 -11.31
C GLU A 95 4.69 16.73 -12.45
N PHE A 96 3.70 15.83 -12.48
CA PHE A 96 3.68 14.64 -13.38
C PHE A 96 5.01 13.87 -13.35
N LYS A 97 5.59 13.77 -12.16
CA LYS A 97 6.93 13.23 -11.97
C LYS A 97 6.86 11.78 -11.50
N LEU A 98 7.51 10.89 -12.24
CA LEU A 98 7.79 9.54 -11.75
C LEU A 98 8.86 9.64 -10.66
N LEU A 99 8.46 9.36 -9.42
CA LEU A 99 9.37 9.37 -8.28
C LEU A 99 10.17 8.07 -8.20
N TYR A 100 9.51 6.94 -8.49
CA TYR A 100 10.13 5.63 -8.35
C TYR A 100 9.34 4.57 -9.14
N SER A 101 10.03 3.61 -9.73
CA SER A 101 9.43 2.45 -10.40
C SER A 101 10.16 1.18 -10.00
N VAL A 102 9.43 0.13 -9.63
CA VAL A 102 10.00 -1.18 -9.29
C VAL A 102 9.24 -2.28 -9.99
N GLY A 103 9.99 -3.09 -10.75
CA GLY A 103 9.49 -4.34 -11.31
C GLY A 103 9.27 -5.37 -10.22
N MET A 104 8.09 -5.99 -10.23
CA MET A 104 7.78 -7.15 -9.39
C MET A 104 8.45 -8.38 -9.99
N GLY A 105 9.75 -8.52 -9.76
CA GLY A 105 10.47 -9.75 -10.08
C GLY A 105 9.90 -10.91 -9.26
N TYR A 106 9.27 -11.88 -9.93
CA TYR A 106 8.99 -13.18 -9.33
C TYR A 106 10.34 -13.85 -9.03
N ALA A 107 10.70 -13.92 -7.74
CA ALA A 107 11.67 -14.91 -7.30
C ALA A 107 10.97 -16.27 -7.38
N TYR A 108 11.25 -17.00 -8.47
CA TYR A 108 10.88 -18.41 -8.64
C TYR A 108 11.59 -19.28 -7.59
#